data_AF-A0A9W7KW28-F1
#
_entry.id   AF-A0A9W7KW28-F1
#
_cell.length_a   1.000
_cell.length_b   1.000
_cell.length_c   1.000
_cell.angle_alpha   90.00
_cell.angle_beta   90.00
_cell.angle_gamma   90.00
#
_symmetry.space_group_name_H-M   'P 1'
#
loop_
_entity.id
_entity.type
_entity.pdbx_description
1 polymer ?
#
loop_
_entity_poly.entity_id
_entity_poly.type
_entity_poly.pdbx_seq_one_letter_code
_entity_poly.pdbx_strand_id
1 'polypeptide(L)'
;MNSEFGNAEFSNNGWILTGDARVSSKTAWNLLGGYMQFTMDVSNTADGVNTNFYTSSPGKENLGASTYCDDQGDGEQGCMEMDIIENNGKCAMQTTVHTFQTDGQPNNGDCDRWGCAASMPLPDSHVFEIKAMFNEDGSMDVFLDGALHTGYSLYPVPSDNSNSVVVSTMNSIGAVIESSQWFGWAPESDSCPSGSSGGLSSSVLKISDVQVFGKVVQGPTPTLCSELMLDPTPGLRGVAKR
;
A
#
# COMPACT_ATOMS: atom_id res chain seq x y z
N MET A 1 -3.29 -3.80 -13.56
CA MET A 1 -3.17 -2.45 -13.00
C MET A 1 -3.97 -1.46 -13.84
N ASN A 2 -4.46 -0.40 -13.22
CA ASN A 2 -4.90 0.83 -13.85
C ASN A 2 -3.75 1.84 -13.77
N SER A 3 -3.55 2.62 -14.83
CA SER A 3 -2.74 3.84 -14.78
C SER A 3 -3.73 4.98 -14.60
N GLU A 4 -3.72 5.64 -13.44
CA GLU A 4 -4.75 6.61 -13.12
C GLU A 4 -4.40 7.98 -13.68
N PHE A 5 -3.21 8.46 -13.33
CA PHE A 5 -2.63 9.70 -13.84
C PHE A 5 -1.11 9.66 -13.72
N GLY A 6 -0.46 10.66 -14.33
CA GLY A 6 1.00 10.83 -14.25
C GLY A 6 1.79 9.89 -15.14
N ASN A 7 3.07 9.74 -14.84
CA ASN A 7 3.98 8.86 -15.58
C ASN A 7 4.22 7.56 -14.80
N ALA A 8 3.69 6.46 -15.33
CA ALA A 8 3.85 5.12 -14.78
C ALA A 8 4.38 4.15 -15.84
N GLU A 9 5.47 3.45 -15.52
CA GLU A 9 6.05 2.40 -16.35
C GLU A 9 5.85 1.05 -15.66
N PHE A 10 5.07 0.15 -16.27
CA PHE A 10 4.83 -1.17 -15.72
C PHE A 10 5.92 -2.15 -16.13
N SER A 11 6.33 -3.00 -15.19
CA SER A 11 7.23 -4.13 -15.41
C SER A 11 6.58 -5.41 -14.89
N ASN A 12 7.22 -6.56 -15.11
CA ASN A 12 6.71 -7.83 -14.57
C ASN A 12 6.73 -7.77 -13.04
N ASN A 13 5.54 -7.75 -12.44
CA ASN A 13 5.27 -7.67 -10.99
C ASN A 13 5.70 -6.35 -10.31
N GLY A 14 5.68 -5.23 -11.03
CA GLY A 14 6.04 -3.94 -10.45
C GLY A 14 5.76 -2.75 -11.35
N TRP A 15 6.10 -1.56 -10.87
CA TRP A 15 5.97 -0.31 -11.60
C TRP A 15 7.00 0.72 -11.14
N ILE A 16 7.26 1.69 -12.00
CA ILE A 16 8.05 2.88 -11.70
C ILE A 16 7.14 4.09 -11.89
N LEU A 17 7.08 4.97 -10.88
CA LEU A 17 6.40 6.25 -10.94
C LEU A 17 7.45 7.37 -11.03
N THR A 18 7.23 8.34 -11.91
CA THR A 18 8.06 9.55 -11.99
C THR A 18 7.17 10.78 -11.90
N GLY A 19 7.52 11.74 -11.06
CA GLY A 19 6.69 12.91 -10.83
C GLY A 19 5.46 12.61 -9.98
N ASP A 20 4.40 13.39 -10.20
CA ASP A 20 3.08 13.13 -9.63
C ASP A 20 2.40 12.00 -10.42
N ALA A 21 2.09 10.88 -9.77
CA ALA A 21 1.49 9.72 -10.43
C ALA A 21 0.76 8.79 -9.45
N ARG A 22 -0.21 8.02 -9.97
CA ARG A 22 -0.92 6.97 -9.23
C ARG A 22 -1.25 5.79 -10.14
N VAL A 23 -1.16 4.60 -9.56
CA VAL A 23 -1.63 3.34 -10.16
C VAL A 23 -2.43 2.55 -9.13
N SER A 24 -3.33 1.71 -9.62
CA SER A 24 -4.15 0.84 -8.77
C SER A 24 -4.32 -0.56 -9.34
N SER A 25 -4.62 -1.55 -8.50
CA SER A 25 -4.99 -2.88 -8.99
C SER A 25 -6.43 -2.90 -9.47
N LYS A 26 -6.70 -3.67 -10.53
CA LYS A 26 -8.07 -3.97 -10.97
C LYS A 26 -8.74 -5.01 -10.08
N THR A 27 -7.93 -5.81 -9.40
CA THR A 27 -8.36 -6.92 -8.57
C THR A 27 -8.43 -6.46 -7.12
N ALA A 28 -9.48 -6.86 -6.42
CA ALA A 28 -9.58 -6.74 -4.97
C ALA A 28 -9.41 -8.12 -4.32
N TRP A 29 -8.67 -8.18 -3.23
CA TRP A 29 -8.41 -9.42 -2.50
C TRP A 29 -8.95 -9.37 -1.08
N ASN A 30 -9.47 -10.50 -0.61
CA ASN A 30 -9.53 -10.81 0.81
C ASN A 30 -8.14 -11.25 1.24
N LEU A 31 -7.52 -10.47 2.13
CA LEU A 31 -6.15 -10.68 2.59
C LEU A 31 -6.06 -11.36 3.95
N LEU A 32 -7.18 -11.63 4.64
CA LEU A 32 -7.18 -12.23 5.97
C LEU A 32 -6.44 -13.58 5.98
N GLY A 33 -5.52 -13.74 6.94
CA GLY A 33 -4.61 -14.88 7.04
C GLY A 33 -3.51 -14.88 5.97
N GLY A 34 -3.32 -13.77 5.25
CA GLY A 34 -2.43 -13.65 4.12
C GLY A 34 -1.53 -12.42 4.18
N TYR A 35 -0.97 -12.03 3.03
CA TYR A 35 0.00 -10.94 2.96
C TYR A 35 0.09 -10.24 1.61
N MET A 36 0.63 -9.03 1.64
CA MET A 36 1.24 -8.36 0.50
C MET A 36 2.73 -8.16 0.78
N GLN A 37 3.58 -8.45 -0.20
CA GLN A 37 5.04 -8.27 -0.09
C GLN A 37 5.56 -7.63 -1.35
N PHE A 38 6.50 -6.70 -1.23
CA PHE A 38 7.11 -5.99 -2.35
C PHE A 38 8.46 -5.39 -1.94
N THR A 39 9.29 -5.09 -2.92
CA THR A 39 10.47 -4.24 -2.74
C THR A 39 10.13 -2.81 -3.16
N MET A 40 10.52 -1.86 -2.33
CA MET A 40 10.37 -0.43 -2.57
C MET A 40 11.74 0.22 -2.68
N ASP A 41 11.94 1.03 -3.72
CA ASP A 41 13.15 1.83 -3.95
C ASP A 41 12.74 3.31 -4.06
N VAL A 42 13.21 4.08 -3.09
CA VAL A 42 13.01 5.54 -2.96
C VAL A 42 14.34 6.29 -3.04
N SER A 43 15.41 5.65 -3.53
CA SER A 43 16.75 6.24 -3.61
C SER A 43 16.79 7.58 -4.37
N ASN A 44 15.85 7.76 -5.30
CA ASN A 44 15.69 8.95 -6.13
C ASN A 44 14.45 9.78 -5.79
N THR A 45 13.91 9.66 -4.57
CA THR A 45 12.78 10.48 -4.11
C THR A 45 13.28 11.71 -3.35
N ALA A 46 12.75 12.90 -3.65
CA ALA A 46 13.09 14.11 -2.92
C ALA A 46 12.47 14.13 -1.51
N ASP A 47 13.07 14.88 -0.60
CA ASP A 47 12.49 15.11 0.73
C ASP A 47 11.11 15.77 0.61
N GLY A 48 10.20 15.48 1.54
CA GLY A 48 8.82 15.98 1.54
C GLY A 48 7.90 15.43 0.44
N VAL A 49 8.40 14.53 -0.42
CA VAL A 49 7.56 13.78 -1.37
C VAL A 49 7.03 12.54 -0.67
N ASN A 50 5.71 12.39 -0.65
CA ASN A 50 5.04 11.22 -0.12
C ASN A 50 4.92 10.16 -1.21
N THR A 51 5.71 9.10 -1.09
CA THR A 51 5.56 7.87 -1.87
C THR A 51 4.84 6.83 -1.03
N ASN A 52 3.85 6.15 -1.61
CA ASN A 52 3.06 5.21 -0.87
C ASN A 52 2.73 3.92 -1.64
N PHE A 53 2.42 2.91 -0.84
CA PHE A 53 1.76 1.68 -1.23
C PHE A 53 0.76 1.37 -0.13
N TYR A 54 -0.51 1.33 -0.48
CA TYR A 54 -1.61 1.15 0.46
C TYR A 54 -2.70 0.31 -0.16
N THR A 55 -3.75 0.05 0.61
CA THR A 55 -4.95 -0.59 0.08
C THR A 55 -6.18 0.25 0.33
N SER A 56 -7.10 0.21 -0.63
CA SER A 56 -8.42 0.83 -0.55
C SER A 56 -9.49 -0.23 -0.78
N SER A 57 -10.68 -0.07 -0.21
CA SER A 57 -11.79 -1.04 -0.34
C SER A 57 -13.03 -0.43 -0.96
N PRO A 58 -13.01 -0.10 -2.27
CA PRO A 58 -14.16 0.45 -2.96
C PRO A 58 -15.30 -0.57 -2.97
N GLY A 59 -16.50 -0.13 -2.55
CA GLY A 59 -17.72 -0.96 -2.58
C GLY A 59 -18.23 -1.31 -3.99
N LYS A 60 -17.40 -1.15 -5.01
CA LYS A 60 -17.65 -1.37 -6.44
C LYS A 60 -16.36 -1.82 -7.13
N GLU A 61 -16.46 -2.30 -8.36
CA GLU A 61 -15.29 -2.67 -9.17
C GLU A 61 -14.30 -1.49 -9.31
N ASN A 62 -13.00 -1.75 -9.16
CA ASN A 62 -11.98 -0.72 -9.28
C ASN A 62 -11.61 -0.45 -10.74
N LEU A 63 -12.18 0.62 -11.28
CA LEU A 63 -11.93 1.17 -12.61
C LEU A 63 -10.88 2.30 -12.60
N GLY A 64 -10.09 2.38 -11.52
CA GLY A 64 -9.08 3.41 -11.29
C GLY A 64 -9.70 4.68 -10.69
N ALA A 65 -9.15 5.85 -11.04
CA ALA A 65 -9.53 7.15 -10.46
C ALA A 65 -11.04 7.42 -10.40
N SER A 66 -11.84 6.91 -11.35
CA SER A 66 -13.29 7.10 -11.37
C SER A 66 -14.06 6.39 -10.25
N THR A 67 -13.42 5.42 -9.59
CA THR A 67 -13.99 4.60 -8.52
C THR A 67 -13.11 4.59 -7.28
N TYR A 68 -12.03 5.36 -7.30
CA TYR A 68 -11.14 5.56 -6.17
C TYR A 68 -11.94 6.11 -4.97
N CYS A 69 -11.56 5.64 -3.78
CA CYS A 69 -12.01 6.16 -2.51
C CYS A 69 -10.90 5.95 -1.50
N ASP A 70 -10.90 6.76 -0.46
CA ASP A 70 -10.07 6.62 0.73
C ASP A 70 -10.89 7.03 1.96
N ASP A 71 -10.32 6.93 3.15
CA ASP A 71 -11.08 7.22 4.37
C ASP A 71 -11.30 8.74 4.55
N GLN A 72 -10.43 9.57 3.96
CA GLN A 72 -10.50 11.03 4.02
C GLN A 72 -11.79 11.57 3.38
N GLY A 73 -12.31 10.90 2.34
CA GLY A 73 -13.69 11.09 1.87
C GLY A 73 -14.05 12.55 1.56
N ASP A 74 -13.23 13.20 0.73
CA ASP A 74 -13.30 14.61 0.29
C ASP A 74 -14.62 14.99 -0.43
N GLY A 75 -15.75 14.90 0.27
CA GLY A 75 -17.08 15.18 -0.25
C GLY A 75 -17.77 13.99 -0.95
N GLU A 76 -17.11 12.84 -1.05
CA GLU A 76 -17.68 11.57 -1.54
C GLU A 76 -17.74 10.52 -0.42
N GLN A 77 -18.43 9.40 -0.67
CA GLN A 77 -18.46 8.29 0.28
C GLN A 77 -17.08 7.65 0.34
N GLY A 78 -16.39 7.81 1.48
CA GLY A 78 -15.09 7.21 1.73
C GLY A 78 -15.13 5.68 1.75
N CYS A 79 -13.99 5.04 2.00
CA CYS A 79 -13.89 3.60 2.20
C CYS A 79 -12.73 3.23 3.12
N MET A 80 -12.73 1.99 3.60
CA MET A 80 -11.64 1.49 4.43
C MET A 80 -10.32 1.55 3.66
N GLU A 81 -9.30 2.05 4.34
CA GLU A 81 -7.97 2.30 3.83
C GLU A 81 -6.92 1.73 4.80
N MET A 82 -5.94 1.03 4.25
CA MET A 82 -4.84 0.48 5.04
C MET A 82 -3.54 0.93 4.39
N ASP A 83 -2.94 1.96 4.96
CA ASP A 83 -1.66 2.51 4.55
C ASP A 83 -0.55 1.60 5.02
N ILE A 84 -0.18 0.63 4.18
CA ILE A 84 0.93 -0.27 4.45
C ILE A 84 2.21 0.56 4.64
N ILE A 85 2.46 1.50 3.74
CA ILE A 85 3.59 2.43 3.82
C ILE A 85 3.28 3.75 3.11
N GLU A 86 3.52 4.85 3.84
CA GLU A 86 3.70 6.20 3.30
C GLU A 86 5.07 6.71 3.74
N ASN A 87 5.82 7.37 2.86
CA ASN A 87 7.17 7.85 3.17
C ASN A 87 7.26 9.36 3.19
N ASN A 88 8.28 9.89 3.85
CA ASN A 88 8.77 11.23 3.64
C ASN A 88 10.11 11.17 2.91
N GLY A 89 10.04 11.18 1.58
CA GLY A 89 11.21 10.97 0.73
C GLY A 89 11.97 9.72 1.14
N LYS A 90 13.22 9.92 1.56
CA LYS A 90 14.14 8.88 2.02
C LYS A 90 14.30 8.77 3.53
N CYS A 91 13.56 9.57 4.29
CA CYS A 91 13.83 9.81 5.70
C CYS A 91 13.12 8.82 6.62
N ALA A 92 11.79 8.74 6.53
CA ALA A 92 10.97 7.95 7.43
C ALA A 92 9.74 7.40 6.71
N MET A 93 9.15 6.36 7.28
CA MET A 93 7.89 5.78 6.86
C MET A 93 6.86 5.84 7.98
N GLN A 94 5.58 5.80 7.60
CA GLN A 94 4.45 5.56 8.48
C GLN A 94 3.57 4.46 7.89
N THR A 95 3.02 3.63 8.78
CA THR A 95 1.94 2.70 8.50
C THR A 95 0.72 3.21 9.24
N THR A 96 -0.45 3.25 8.58
CA THR A 96 -1.69 3.75 9.16
C THR A 96 -2.87 2.82 8.87
N VAL A 97 -3.73 2.60 9.86
CA VAL A 97 -5.00 1.88 9.71
C VAL A 97 -6.13 2.91 9.72
N HIS A 98 -7.03 2.83 8.73
CA HIS A 98 -8.23 3.66 8.61
C HIS A 98 -9.47 2.79 8.31
N THR A 99 -10.44 2.77 9.23
CA THR A 99 -11.59 1.85 9.16
C THR A 99 -12.95 2.53 9.20
N PHE A 100 -13.14 3.59 10.00
CA PHE A 100 -14.42 4.29 10.09
C PHE A 100 -14.35 5.66 9.43
N GLN A 101 -15.24 5.84 8.46
CA GLN A 101 -15.43 7.07 7.69
C GLN A 101 -15.99 8.25 8.50
N THR A 102 -16.31 8.04 9.78
CA THR A 102 -16.83 9.10 10.63
C THR A 102 -15.68 9.92 11.17
N ASP A 103 -15.82 11.25 11.22
CA ASP A 103 -15.00 12.08 12.09
C ASP A 103 -15.32 11.70 13.54
N GLY A 104 -14.69 10.66 14.07
CA GLY A 104 -14.73 10.35 15.48
C GLY A 104 -13.89 11.37 16.25
N GLN A 105 -13.32 10.95 17.38
CA GLN A 105 -12.44 11.82 18.16
C GLN A 105 -10.97 11.49 17.86
N PRO A 106 -10.08 12.46 17.64
CA PRO A 106 -8.66 12.14 17.47
C PRO A 106 -8.13 11.34 18.67
N ASN A 107 -7.20 10.43 18.40
CA ASN A 107 -6.60 9.51 19.40
C ASN A 107 -7.59 8.48 19.99
N ASN A 108 -8.55 7.98 19.21
CA ASN A 108 -9.36 6.81 19.58
C ASN A 108 -8.90 5.54 18.86
N GLY A 109 -9.06 4.38 19.49
CA GLY A 109 -8.65 3.10 18.89
C GLY A 109 -9.55 2.61 17.75
N ASP A 110 -10.63 3.30 17.40
CA ASP A 110 -11.45 2.90 16.26
C ASP A 110 -10.74 3.19 14.93
N CYS A 111 -9.62 3.93 14.92
CA CYS A 111 -8.84 4.16 13.70
C CYS A 111 -9.72 4.74 12.60
N ASP A 112 -10.41 5.84 12.90
CA ASP A 112 -11.20 6.60 11.94
C ASP A 112 -10.29 7.44 11.03
N ARG A 113 -10.76 8.56 10.49
CA ARG A 113 -9.96 9.44 9.61
C ARG A 113 -8.63 9.91 10.21
N TRP A 114 -8.50 9.92 11.53
CA TRP A 114 -7.24 10.26 12.21
C TRP A 114 -6.23 9.13 12.18
N GLY A 115 -6.71 7.91 11.98
CA GLY A 115 -5.91 6.70 11.84
C GLY A 115 -5.32 6.18 13.15
N CYS A 116 -4.84 4.95 13.08
CA CYS A 116 -3.94 4.36 14.05
C CYS A 116 -2.59 4.18 13.36
N ALA A 117 -1.56 4.89 13.81
CA ALA A 117 -0.32 5.05 13.05
C ALA A 117 0.92 4.58 13.81
N ALA A 118 1.92 4.10 13.08
CA ALA A 118 3.26 3.81 13.57
C ALA A 118 4.29 4.33 12.57
N SER A 119 5.30 5.04 13.07
CA SER A 119 6.36 5.64 12.24
C SER A 119 7.73 5.11 12.62
N MET A 120 8.63 5.00 11.64
CA MET A 120 10.04 4.66 11.86
C MET A 120 10.95 5.27 10.78
N PRO A 121 12.24 5.50 11.06
CA PRO A 121 13.21 5.87 10.03
C PRO A 121 13.34 4.79 8.95
N LEU A 122 13.55 5.21 7.70
CA LEU A 122 13.90 4.32 6.60
C LEU A 122 15.37 3.92 6.67
N PRO A 123 15.76 2.76 6.09
CA PRO A 123 17.14 2.32 6.07
C PRO A 123 17.97 3.17 5.10
N ASP A 124 19.27 3.32 5.41
CA ASP A 124 20.24 4.08 4.60
C ASP A 124 20.42 3.54 3.17
N SER A 125 20.01 2.28 2.91
CA SER A 125 20.02 1.71 1.56
C SER A 125 19.01 2.39 0.63
N HIS A 126 17.92 2.94 1.19
CA HIS A 126 16.73 3.46 0.49
C HIS A 126 16.07 2.48 -0.47
N VAL A 127 16.45 1.21 -0.38
CA VAL A 127 15.88 0.06 -1.07
C VAL A 127 15.66 -1.01 -0.02
N PHE A 128 14.41 -1.43 0.15
CA PHE A 128 14.00 -2.29 1.26
C PHE A 128 12.80 -3.14 0.88
N GLU A 129 12.65 -4.27 1.57
CA GLU A 129 11.47 -5.13 1.46
C GLU A 129 10.42 -4.70 2.49
N ILE A 130 9.18 -4.58 2.02
CA ILE A 130 8.00 -4.46 2.88
C ILE A 130 7.19 -5.74 2.77
N LYS A 131 6.75 -6.23 3.93
CA LYS A 131 5.73 -7.27 4.01
C LYS A 131 4.63 -6.85 4.97
N ALA A 132 3.42 -6.71 4.47
CA ALA A 132 2.22 -6.50 5.26
C ALA A 132 1.46 -7.82 5.41
N MET A 133 1.38 -8.32 6.65
CA MET A 133 0.55 -9.44 7.05
C MET A 133 -0.82 -8.91 7.47
N PHE A 134 -1.89 -9.51 6.95
CA PHE A 134 -3.27 -9.20 7.34
C PHE A 134 -3.79 -10.37 8.15
N ASN A 135 -3.79 -10.24 9.47
CA ASN A 135 -4.13 -11.33 10.38
C ASN A 135 -5.63 -11.67 10.30
N GLU A 136 -5.99 -12.90 10.69
CA GLU A 136 -7.39 -13.36 10.64
C GLU A 136 -8.33 -12.54 11.53
N ASP A 137 -7.80 -11.91 12.58
CA ASP A 137 -8.55 -11.06 13.49
C ASP A 137 -8.78 -9.64 12.94
N GLY A 138 -8.19 -9.28 11.80
CA GLY A 138 -8.29 -7.95 11.19
C GLY A 138 -7.13 -7.01 11.52
N SER A 139 -6.20 -7.40 12.40
CA SER A 139 -4.99 -6.62 12.65
C SER A 139 -4.02 -6.68 11.45
N MET A 140 -3.21 -5.64 11.30
CA MET A 140 -2.18 -5.56 10.25
C MET A 140 -0.79 -5.47 10.88
N ASP A 141 0.09 -6.40 10.48
CA ASP A 141 1.49 -6.36 10.84
C ASP A 141 2.36 -5.99 9.65
N VAL A 142 3.15 -4.92 9.76
CA VAL A 142 4.10 -4.51 8.72
C VAL A 142 5.52 -4.84 9.16
N PHE A 143 6.27 -5.45 8.25
CA PHE A 143 7.68 -5.77 8.42
C PHE A 143 8.50 -4.98 7.41
N LEU A 144 9.59 -4.37 7.88
CA LEU A 144 10.61 -3.70 7.09
C LEU A 144 11.90 -4.52 7.16
N ASP A 145 12.36 -5.04 6.02
CA ASP A 145 13.52 -5.95 5.93
C ASP A 145 13.44 -7.13 6.94
N GLY A 146 12.22 -7.64 7.15
CA GLY A 146 11.93 -8.75 8.07
C GLY A 146 11.84 -8.37 9.55
N ALA A 147 12.10 -7.12 9.93
CA ALA A 147 11.88 -6.62 11.29
C ALA A 147 10.45 -6.09 11.45
N LEU A 148 9.77 -6.50 12.52
CA LEU A 148 8.40 -6.06 12.82
C LEU A 148 8.38 -4.57 13.18
N HIS A 149 7.62 -3.78 12.41
CA HIS A 149 7.42 -2.33 12.60
C HIS A 149 6.23 -2.04 13.53
N THR A 150 5.09 -2.67 13.27
CA THR A 150 3.80 -2.37 13.92
C THR A 150 3.58 -3.01 15.28
N GLY A 151 4.47 -3.89 15.74
CA GLY A 151 4.32 -4.77 16.91
C GLY A 151 4.15 -4.05 18.26
N TYR A 152 2.96 -3.46 18.47
CA TYR A 152 2.53 -2.51 19.51
C TYR A 152 2.91 -1.04 19.28
N SER A 153 3.42 -0.68 18.10
CA SER A 153 3.80 0.70 17.77
C SER A 153 2.63 1.52 17.22
N LEU A 154 1.54 0.88 16.78
CA LEU A 154 0.34 1.61 16.33
C LEU A 154 -0.26 2.34 17.53
N TYR A 155 -0.29 3.66 17.44
CA TYR A 155 -0.94 4.51 18.43
C TYR A 155 -1.97 5.44 17.75
N PRO A 156 -3.20 5.49 18.28
CA PRO A 156 -3.76 4.58 19.28
C PRO A 156 -3.76 3.12 18.79
N VAL A 157 -3.82 2.17 19.72
CA VAL A 157 -3.90 0.74 19.35
C VAL A 157 -5.28 0.48 18.73
N PRO A 158 -5.36 -0.17 17.55
CA PRO A 158 -6.64 -0.54 16.96
C PRO A 158 -7.54 -1.34 17.92
N SER A 159 -8.81 -0.96 17.98
CA SER A 159 -9.84 -1.58 18.80
C SER A 159 -10.35 -2.86 18.13
N ASP A 160 -10.98 -3.74 18.91
CA ASP A 160 -11.66 -4.92 18.37
C ASP A 160 -12.76 -4.53 17.35
N ASN A 161 -13.34 -3.34 17.49
CA ASN A 161 -14.35 -2.82 16.57
C ASN A 161 -13.72 -2.40 15.23
N SER A 162 -12.58 -1.70 15.26
CA SER A 162 -11.79 -1.40 14.06
C SER A 162 -11.38 -2.68 13.32
N ASN A 163 -10.80 -3.63 14.05
CA ASN A 163 -10.41 -4.93 13.51
C ASN A 163 -11.61 -5.70 12.91
N SER A 164 -12.78 -5.63 13.55
CA SER A 164 -14.02 -6.23 13.02
C SER A 164 -14.46 -5.62 11.69
N VAL A 165 -14.24 -4.31 11.48
CA VAL A 165 -14.48 -3.66 10.19
C VAL A 165 -13.53 -4.20 9.14
N VAL A 166 -12.24 -4.36 9.45
CA VAL A 166 -11.27 -4.98 8.54
C VAL A 166 -11.74 -6.37 8.12
N VAL A 167 -12.12 -7.21 9.08
CA VAL A 167 -12.62 -8.57 8.82
C VAL A 167 -13.86 -8.54 7.92
N SER A 168 -14.84 -7.69 8.23
CA SER A 168 -16.08 -7.58 7.46
C SER A 168 -15.82 -7.10 6.02
N THR A 169 -15.00 -6.07 5.87
CA THR A 169 -14.67 -5.46 4.58
C THR A 169 -13.88 -6.42 3.71
N MET A 170 -12.84 -7.07 4.23
CA MET A 170 -12.04 -8.05 3.48
C MET A 170 -12.89 -9.23 2.99
N ASN A 171 -13.86 -9.69 3.80
CA ASN A 171 -14.74 -10.79 3.41
C ASN A 171 -15.79 -10.42 2.36
N SER A 172 -16.28 -9.18 2.36
CA SER A 172 -17.42 -8.76 1.53
C SER A 172 -17.02 -7.97 0.29
N ILE A 173 -16.00 -7.13 0.41
CA ILE A 173 -15.55 -6.18 -0.62
C ILE A 173 -14.14 -6.57 -1.08
N GLY A 174 -13.25 -6.90 -0.14
CA GLY A 174 -11.81 -7.04 -0.41
C GLY A 174 -11.13 -5.68 -0.62
N ALA A 175 -9.82 -5.71 -0.76
CA ALA A 175 -8.98 -4.53 -0.86
C ALA A 175 -8.18 -4.53 -2.18
N VAL A 176 -8.15 -3.39 -2.86
CA VAL A 176 -7.29 -3.14 -4.02
C VAL A 176 -5.98 -2.51 -3.58
N ILE A 177 -4.92 -2.71 -4.37
CA ILE A 177 -3.67 -1.98 -4.19
C ILE A 177 -3.84 -0.58 -4.77
N GLU A 178 -3.36 0.40 -4.03
CA GLU A 178 -3.13 1.77 -4.49
C GLU A 178 -1.64 2.10 -4.28
N SER A 179 -1.03 2.79 -5.23
CA SER A 179 0.34 3.29 -5.09
C SER A 179 0.50 4.59 -5.83
N SER A 180 1.04 5.59 -5.14
CA SER A 180 1.18 6.94 -5.66
C SER A 180 2.43 7.64 -5.14
N GLN A 181 2.74 8.75 -5.78
CA GLN A 181 3.78 9.68 -5.35
C GLN A 181 3.28 11.11 -5.55
N TRP A 182 3.30 11.93 -4.51
CA TRP A 182 2.83 13.32 -4.53
C TRP A 182 3.60 14.20 -3.54
N PHE A 183 3.39 15.52 -3.58
CA PHE A 183 4.04 16.47 -2.65
C PHE A 183 3.01 17.17 -1.76
N GLY A 184 3.28 17.24 -0.45
CA GLY A 184 2.42 17.90 0.52
C GLY A 184 2.67 17.40 1.93
N TRP A 185 1.64 16.82 2.57
CA TRP A 185 1.82 16.14 3.84
C TRP A 185 2.67 14.88 3.64
N ALA A 186 3.61 14.66 4.54
CA ALA A 186 4.41 13.45 4.60
C ALA A 186 4.69 13.13 6.08
N PRO A 187 4.90 11.84 6.43
CA PRO A 187 5.22 11.44 7.78
C PRO A 187 6.40 12.19 8.39
N GLU A 188 6.41 12.33 9.71
CA GLU A 188 7.58 12.81 10.44
C GLU A 188 8.12 14.18 9.92
N SER A 189 7.23 15.06 9.44
CA SER A 189 7.62 16.33 8.81
C SER A 189 8.43 17.27 9.72
N ASP A 190 8.29 17.10 11.04
CA ASP A 190 9.02 17.88 12.04
C ASP A 190 10.44 17.35 12.31
N SER A 191 10.71 16.08 11.98
CA SER A 191 11.99 15.41 12.23
C SER A 191 12.77 15.12 10.93
N CYS A 192 12.08 15.02 9.80
CA CYS A 192 12.66 14.83 8.48
C CYS A 192 13.05 16.14 7.78
N PRO A 193 14.00 16.11 6.83
CA PRO A 193 14.34 17.28 6.03
C PRO A 193 13.11 17.83 5.28
N SER A 194 13.01 19.16 5.22
CA SER A 194 11.92 19.81 4.49
C SER A 194 12.14 19.75 2.98
N GLY A 195 11.09 19.38 2.26
CA GLY A 195 11.05 19.35 0.81
C GLY A 195 10.54 20.63 0.14
N SER A 196 10.39 20.56 -1.18
CA SER A 196 9.59 21.53 -1.94
C SER A 196 8.90 20.85 -3.11
N SER A 197 7.81 21.45 -3.60
CA SER A 197 7.06 20.93 -4.75
C SER A 197 7.91 20.78 -6.02
N GLY A 198 9.00 21.55 -6.14
CA GLY A 198 9.95 21.41 -7.25
C GLY A 198 10.65 20.04 -7.29
N GLY A 199 10.82 19.39 -6.12
CA GLY A 199 11.46 18.08 -6.02
C GLY A 199 10.61 16.93 -6.56
N LEU A 200 9.28 17.08 -6.63
CA LEU A 200 8.37 16.04 -7.09
C LEU A 200 8.66 15.64 -8.53
N SER A 201 8.85 16.61 -9.43
CA SER A 201 8.99 16.37 -10.87
C SER A 201 10.12 15.43 -11.27
N SER A 202 11.22 15.40 -10.49
CA SER A 202 12.36 14.50 -10.69
C SER A 202 12.36 13.28 -9.76
N SER A 203 11.38 13.17 -8.85
CA SER A 203 11.32 12.07 -7.89
C SER A 203 10.87 10.78 -8.56
N VAL A 204 11.50 9.68 -8.20
CA VAL A 204 11.21 8.35 -8.75
C VAL A 204 10.95 7.36 -7.63
N LEU A 205 9.75 6.77 -7.65
CA LEU A 205 9.39 5.60 -6.86
C LEU A 205 9.46 4.37 -7.74
N LYS A 206 10.10 3.30 -7.26
CA LYS A 206 10.04 1.99 -7.89
C LYS A 206 9.50 0.95 -6.91
N ILE A 207 8.52 0.18 -7.39
CA ILE A 207 7.96 -0.99 -6.73
C ILE A 207 8.27 -2.21 -7.58
N SER A 208 8.80 -3.27 -6.98
CA SER A 208 9.06 -4.55 -7.66
C SER A 208 8.70 -5.75 -6.79
N ASP A 209 8.68 -6.92 -7.42
CA ASP A 209 8.48 -8.20 -6.76
C ASP A 209 7.19 -8.27 -5.93
N VAL A 210 6.13 -7.60 -6.42
CA VAL A 210 4.83 -7.58 -5.76
C VAL A 210 4.24 -8.99 -5.73
N GLN A 211 4.01 -9.50 -4.53
CA GLN A 211 3.35 -10.75 -4.25
C GLN A 211 2.13 -10.51 -3.38
N VAL A 212 1.02 -11.13 -3.76
CA VAL A 212 -0.21 -11.10 -2.97
C VAL A 212 -0.60 -12.53 -2.66
N PHE A 213 -0.66 -12.86 -1.37
CA PHE A 213 -1.24 -14.09 -0.88
C PHE A 213 -2.60 -13.77 -0.27
N GLY A 214 -3.66 -14.08 -1.00
CA GLY A 214 -5.04 -13.81 -0.61
C GLY A 214 -6.01 -14.40 -1.61
N LYS A 215 -7.31 -14.19 -1.38
CA LYS A 215 -8.38 -14.68 -2.25
C LYS A 215 -8.95 -13.52 -3.06
N VAL A 216 -9.07 -13.67 -4.38
CA VAL A 216 -9.76 -12.68 -5.22
C VAL A 216 -11.23 -12.58 -4.82
N VAL A 217 -11.71 -11.36 -4.58
CA VAL A 217 -13.11 -11.04 -4.26
C VAL A 217 -13.78 -10.30 -5.42
N GLN A 218 -13.07 -9.35 -6.03
CA GLN A 218 -13.57 -8.57 -7.17
C GLN A 218 -12.51 -8.43 -8.27
N GLY A 219 -12.97 -8.15 -9.49
CA GLY A 219 -12.10 -7.90 -10.64
C GLY A 219 -11.49 -9.15 -11.26
N PRO A 220 -10.54 -8.98 -12.20
CA PRO A 220 -9.91 -10.10 -12.90
C PRO A 220 -8.98 -10.90 -11.98
N THR A 221 -8.83 -12.20 -12.24
CA THR A 221 -7.81 -13.01 -11.57
C THR A 221 -6.41 -12.64 -12.09
N PRO A 222 -5.44 -12.29 -11.22
CA PRO A 222 -4.08 -11.99 -11.65
C PRO A 222 -3.31 -13.26 -12.02
N THR A 223 -2.19 -13.10 -12.72
CA THR A 223 -1.24 -14.19 -12.97
C THR A 223 -0.74 -14.79 -11.65
N LEU A 224 -0.74 -16.11 -11.53
CA LEU A 224 -0.31 -16.78 -10.31
C LEU A 224 1.22 -16.84 -10.23
N CYS A 225 1.77 -16.79 -9.01
CA CYS A 225 3.23 -16.85 -8.81
C CYS A 225 3.88 -18.14 -9.37
N SER A 226 3.15 -19.26 -9.38
CA SER A 226 3.61 -20.51 -10.00
C SER A 226 3.62 -20.47 -11.53
N GLU A 227 2.83 -19.59 -12.16
CA GLU A 227 2.82 -19.38 -13.61
C GLU A 227 3.97 -18.49 -14.06
N LEU A 228 4.47 -17.61 -13.19
CA LEU A 228 5.70 -16.83 -13.44
C LEU A 228 6.96 -17.72 -13.50
N MET A 229 6.95 -18.87 -12.83
CA MET A 229 8.01 -19.88 -12.93
C MET A 229 7.97 -20.67 -14.26
N LEU A 230 6.91 -20.52 -15.05
CA LEU A 230 6.72 -21.21 -16.33
C LEU A 230 7.06 -20.34 -17.54
N ASP A 231 7.55 -19.11 -17.38
CA ASP A 231 7.99 -18.31 -18.52
C ASP A 231 9.28 -18.92 -19.10
N PRO A 232 9.21 -19.59 -20.28
CA PRO A 232 10.39 -20.17 -20.87
C PRO A 232 11.12 -19.04 -21.59
N THR A 233 12.31 -18.69 -21.08
CA THR A 233 13.30 -18.02 -21.92
C THR A 233 13.34 -18.77 -23.27
N PRO A 234 13.22 -18.09 -24.44
CA PRO A 234 13.26 -18.79 -25.71
C PRO A 234 14.65 -19.39 -25.91
N GLY A 235 14.75 -20.68 -25.62
CA GLY A 235 15.98 -21.44 -25.75
C GLY A 235 16.41 -22.09 -24.45
N LEU A 236 15.74 -23.18 -24.07
CA LEU A 236 16.39 -24.46 -23.77
C LEU A 236 15.29 -25.51 -23.49
N ARG A 237 15.31 -26.57 -24.30
CA ARG A 237 14.47 -27.76 -24.12
C ARG A 237 14.78 -28.39 -22.76
N GLY A 238 13.76 -28.66 -21.95
CA GLY A 238 13.97 -29.29 -20.64
C GLY A 238 12.71 -29.84 -19.98
N VAL A 239 12.12 -30.87 -20.61
CA VAL A 239 11.39 -31.99 -19.98
C VAL A 239 10.44 -31.69 -18.80
N ALA A 240 9.14 -31.66 -19.12
CA ALA A 240 8.07 -31.92 -18.16
C ALA A 240 8.20 -33.33 -17.55
N LYS A 241 7.99 -33.46 -16.24
CA LYS A 241 7.63 -34.74 -15.62
C LYS A 241 6.62 -34.56 -14.48
N ARG A 242 5.43 -35.10 -14.76
CA ARG A 242 4.42 -35.78 -13.93
C ARG A 242 4.14 -35.27 -12.53
#